data_AF-A0A484ID16-F1
#
_entry.id   AF-A0A484ID16-F1
#
_cell.length_a   1.000
_cell.length_b   1.000
_cell.length_c   1.000
_cell.angle_alpha   90.00
_cell.angle_beta   90.00
_cell.angle_gamma   90.00
#
_symmetry.space_group_name_H-M   'P 1'
#
loop_
_entity.id
_entity.type
_entity.pdbx_description
1 polymer ?
#
loop_
_entity_poly.entity_id
_entity_poly.type
_entity_poly.pdbx_seq_one_letter_code
_entity_poly.pdbx_strand_id
1 'polypeptide(L)'
;MSNLSYFDAESEILYKQVPRSKDCKVKISFNLDFDIGQSYVTSKIEDREGNIRKLNIQPGIRGIMLQSDLIRLRPGDEYPTHVFVQTILKDSRILVRKLPMTGLSDWLLIFEEDLFLLAVKEQYEELEILG
;
A
#
# COMPACT_ATOMS: atom_id res chain seq x y z
N MET A 1 -18.57 -18.30 10.20
CA MET A 1 -17.99 -17.26 9.32
C MET A 1 -17.75 -16.05 10.18
N SER A 2 -16.50 -15.66 10.40
CA SER A 2 -16.20 -14.38 11.06
C SER A 2 -16.70 -13.27 10.14
N ASN A 3 -17.59 -12.40 10.63
CA ASN A 3 -17.94 -11.18 9.89
C ASN A 3 -16.69 -10.31 9.89
N LEU A 4 -16.07 -10.15 8.72
CA LEU A 4 -15.00 -9.18 8.54
C LEU A 4 -15.57 -7.77 8.72
N SER A 5 -14.84 -6.92 9.42
CA SER A 5 -15.18 -5.50 9.60
C SER A 5 -14.31 -4.67 8.66
N TYR A 6 -14.91 -3.72 7.96
CA TYR A 6 -14.23 -2.87 6.98
C TYR A 6 -14.20 -1.43 7.47
N PHE A 7 -13.16 -0.68 7.09
CA PHE A 7 -13.03 0.73 7.43
C PHE A 7 -14.20 1.55 6.86
N ASP A 8 -14.57 1.26 5.61
CA ASP A 8 -15.65 1.87 4.85
C ASP A 8 -16.21 0.91 3.78
N ALA A 9 -17.26 1.36 3.08
CA ALA A 9 -17.89 0.60 2.00
C ALA A 9 -16.97 0.39 0.78
N GLU A 10 -16.07 1.34 0.50
CA GLU A 10 -15.06 1.20 -0.56
C GLU A 10 -14.15 0.00 -0.28
N SER A 11 -13.67 -0.11 0.96
CA SER A 11 -12.79 -1.21 1.40
C SER A 11 -13.47 -2.56 1.27
N GLU A 12 -14.76 -2.67 1.62
CA GLU A 12 -15.51 -3.92 1.46
C GLU A 12 -15.59 -4.35 -0.01
N ILE A 13 -15.90 -3.42 -0.91
CA ILE A 13 -16.03 -3.68 -2.34
C ILE A 13 -14.68 -4.08 -2.93
N LEU A 14 -13.62 -3.35 -2.59
CA LEU A 14 -12.29 -3.57 -3.13
C LEU A 14 -11.62 -4.82 -2.58
N TYR A 15 -11.87 -5.19 -1.32
CA TYR A 15 -11.31 -6.40 -0.72
C TYR A 15 -11.64 -7.66 -1.53
N LYS A 16 -12.83 -7.72 -2.12
CA LYS A 16 -13.28 -8.83 -2.98
C LYS A 16 -12.56 -8.87 -4.34
N GLN A 17 -11.88 -7.79 -4.73
CA GLN A 17 -11.15 -7.64 -5.99
C GLN A 17 -9.64 -7.82 -5.84
N VAL A 18 -9.12 -7.83 -4.60
CA VAL A 18 -7.69 -7.99 -4.33
C VAL A 18 -7.22 -9.33 -4.94
N PRO A 19 -6.20 -9.31 -5.80
CA PRO A 19 -5.70 -10.53 -6.42
C PRO A 19 -5.16 -11.50 -5.37
N ARG A 20 -5.26 -12.80 -5.65
CA ARG A 20 -4.63 -13.80 -4.78
C ARG A 20 -3.12 -13.62 -4.87
N SER A 21 -2.44 -13.76 -3.73
CA SER A 21 -0.99 -13.58 -3.58
C SER A 21 -0.10 -14.24 -4.66
N LYS A 22 -0.51 -15.38 -5.23
CA LYS A 22 0.24 -16.13 -6.25
C LYS A 22 0.15 -15.51 -7.65
N ASP A 23 -0.83 -14.65 -7.87
CA ASP A 23 -1.17 -14.05 -9.15
C ASP A 23 -0.68 -12.58 -9.23
N CYS A 24 -0.11 -12.04 -8.14
CA CYS A 24 0.41 -10.68 -8.08
C CYS A 24 1.78 -10.54 -8.76
N LYS A 25 1.94 -9.48 -9.57
CA LYS A 25 3.20 -8.95 -10.08
C LYS A 25 3.91 -8.07 -9.06
N VAL A 26 3.15 -7.40 -8.19
CA VAL A 26 3.64 -6.61 -7.06
C VAL A 26 3.10 -7.24 -5.79
N LYS A 27 4.00 -7.67 -4.90
CA LYS A 27 3.64 -8.15 -3.58
C LYS A 27 4.67 -7.67 -2.59
N ILE A 28 4.25 -6.72 -1.76
CA ILE A 28 5.12 -6.16 -0.74
C ILE A 28 4.35 -6.01 0.54
N SER A 29 4.98 -6.37 1.65
CA SER A 29 4.43 -6.20 3.00
C SER A 29 5.52 -5.58 3.85
N PHE A 30 5.13 -4.61 4.67
CA PHE A 30 6.06 -3.80 5.44
C PHE A 30 5.56 -3.62 6.86
N ASN A 31 6.45 -3.77 7.85
CA ASN A 31 6.23 -3.24 9.19
C ASN A 31 6.54 -1.75 9.19
N LEU A 32 5.70 -0.95 9.84
CA LEU A 32 5.76 0.51 9.77
C LEU A 32 6.15 1.14 11.10
N ASP A 33 7.21 1.96 11.05
CA ASP A 33 7.59 2.92 12.07
C ASP A 33 7.67 4.30 11.42
N PHE A 34 6.78 5.22 11.80
CA PHE A 34 6.46 6.42 11.04
C PHE A 34 7.15 7.66 11.61
N ASP A 35 7.93 8.34 10.77
CA ASP A 35 8.41 9.71 10.98
C ASP A 35 7.41 10.70 10.35
N ILE A 36 6.75 11.52 11.17
CA ILE A 36 5.72 12.47 10.73
C ILE A 36 6.36 13.79 10.29
N GLY A 37 6.22 14.15 9.01
CA GLY A 37 6.52 15.47 8.48
C GLY A 37 5.28 16.38 8.46
N GLN A 38 5.44 17.66 8.08
CA GLN A 38 4.32 18.62 8.08
C GLN A 38 3.17 18.26 7.11
N SER A 39 3.48 17.56 6.01
CA SER A 39 2.51 17.23 4.96
C SER A 39 2.64 15.82 4.40
N TYR A 40 3.44 14.96 5.05
CA TYR A 40 3.68 13.59 4.63
C TYR A 40 4.12 12.75 5.83
N VAL A 41 3.95 11.44 5.73
CA VAL A 41 4.53 10.48 6.68
C VAL A 41 5.55 9.65 5.94
N THR A 42 6.76 9.58 6.47
CA THR A 42 7.81 8.69 5.97
C THR A 42 7.99 7.49 6.88
N SER A 43 8.31 6.34 6.32
CA SER A 43 8.73 5.19 7.09
C SER A 43 9.92 4.50 6.43
N LYS A 44 10.88 4.05 7.24
CA LYS A 44 11.82 3.02 6.80
C LYS A 44 11.11 1.69 6.91
N ILE A 45 10.94 1.04 5.78
CA ILE A 45 10.25 -0.23 5.69
C ILE A 45 11.24 -1.32 5.37
N GLU A 46 11.09 -2.48 5.99
CA GLU A 46 11.83 -3.68 5.61
C GLU A 46 10.91 -4.56 4.77
N ASP A 47 11.34 -4.91 3.56
CA ASP A 47 10.61 -5.88 2.75
C ASP A 47 10.86 -7.32 3.24
N ARG A 48 10.13 -8.28 2.66
CA ARG A 48 10.24 -9.71 3.06
C ARG A 48 11.62 -10.33 2.76
N GLU A 49 12.46 -9.66 1.98
CA GLU A 49 13.82 -10.07 1.65
C GLU A 49 14.88 -9.39 2.54
N GLY A 50 14.43 -8.57 3.52
CA GLY A 50 15.30 -7.86 4.46
C GLY A 50 15.87 -6.55 3.91
N ASN A 51 15.41 -6.08 2.74
CA ASN A 51 15.91 -4.83 2.18
C ASN A 51 15.20 -3.64 2.85
N ILE A 52 15.99 -2.66 3.29
CA ILE A 52 15.48 -1.41 3.83
C ILE A 52 15.11 -0.47 2.68
N ARG A 53 13.86 -0.03 2.66
CA ARG A 53 13.30 0.89 1.68
C ARG A 53 12.69 2.10 2.37
N LYS A 54 12.35 3.13 1.58
CA LYS A 54 11.68 4.34 2.07
C LYS A 54 10.27 4.39 1.49
N LEU A 55 9.29 4.43 2.38
CA LEU A 55 7.91 4.73 2.07
C LEU A 55 7.62 6.20 2.38
N ASN A 56 6.91 6.87 1.50
CA ASN A 56 6.29 8.16 1.76
C ASN A 56 4.79 8.04 1.47
N ILE A 57 3.96 8.47 2.43
CA ILE A 57 2.50 8.56 2.29
C ILE A 57 2.12 10.03 2.49
N GLN A 58 1.37 10.60 1.55
CA GLN A 58 0.93 11.98 1.62
C GLN A 58 -0.48 12.17 1.04
N PRO A 59 -1.20 13.23 1.42
CA PRO A 59 -2.45 13.58 0.77
C PRO A 59 -2.21 14.05 -0.66
N GLY A 60 -3.25 13.97 -1.51
CA GLY A 60 -3.18 14.42 -2.90
C GLY A 60 -4.06 13.63 -3.85
N ILE A 61 -3.80 13.78 -5.15
CA ILE A 61 -4.47 13.00 -6.20
C ILE A 61 -4.11 11.53 -6.01
N ARG A 62 -5.13 10.67 -5.85
CA ARG A 62 -4.96 9.24 -5.58
C ARG A 62 -4.03 8.59 -6.59
N GLY A 63 -2.96 7.97 -6.11
CA GLY A 63 -1.97 7.32 -6.97
C GLY A 63 -0.82 6.69 -6.21
N ILE A 64 -0.01 5.91 -6.93
CA ILE A 64 1.21 5.31 -6.42
C ILE A 64 2.35 5.41 -7.42
N MET A 65 3.55 5.73 -6.93
CA MET A 65 4.80 5.54 -7.68
C MET A 65 5.60 4.41 -7.02
N LEU A 66 5.94 3.41 -7.81
CA LEU A 66 6.64 2.20 -7.36
C LEU A 66 8.13 2.30 -7.69
N GLN A 67 8.97 1.64 -6.89
CA GLN A 67 10.34 1.35 -7.31
C GLN A 67 10.32 0.23 -8.35
N SER A 68 11.13 0.36 -9.40
CA SER A 68 11.12 -0.57 -10.54
C SER A 68 11.50 -2.00 -10.16
N ASP A 69 12.37 -2.16 -9.16
CA ASP A 69 12.86 -3.44 -8.65
C ASP A 69 11.83 -4.20 -7.80
N LEU A 70 10.75 -3.54 -7.38
CA LEU A 70 9.64 -4.16 -6.65
C LEU A 70 8.63 -4.85 -7.56
N ILE A 71 8.71 -4.61 -8.86
CA ILE A 71 7.74 -5.11 -9.85
C ILE A 71 8.34 -6.33 -10.54
N ARG A 72 7.75 -7.50 -10.28
CA ARG A 72 8.19 -8.76 -10.89
C ARG A 72 7.56 -8.90 -12.29
N LEU A 73 8.18 -8.25 -13.27
CA LEU A 73 7.80 -8.38 -14.68
C LEU A 73 8.50 -9.56 -15.34
N ARG A 74 7.75 -10.35 -16.13
CA ARG A 74 8.34 -11.31 -17.08
C ARG A 74 8.64 -10.60 -18.41
N PRO A 75 9.50 -11.17 -19.28
CA PRO A 75 9.71 -10.62 -20.61
C PRO A 75 8.37 -10.45 -21.36
N GLY A 76 8.08 -9.23 -21.80
CA GLY A 76 6.83 -8.89 -22.49
C GLY A 76 5.66 -8.48 -21.59
N ASP A 77 5.82 -8.50 -20.26
CA ASP A 77 4.81 -7.96 -19.35
C ASP A 77 4.83 -6.42 -19.35
N GLU A 78 3.63 -5.83 -19.35
CA GLU A 78 3.45 -4.43 -19.02
C GLU A 78 3.39 -4.23 -17.50
N TYR A 79 3.73 -3.01 -17.08
CA TYR A 79 3.54 -2.54 -15.71
C TYR A 79 2.06 -2.59 -15.32
N PRO A 80 1.73 -2.88 -14.04
CA PRO A 80 0.37 -2.83 -13.59
C PRO A 80 -0.19 -1.41 -13.72
N THR A 81 -1.42 -1.27 -14.23
CA THR A 81 -2.08 0.04 -14.34
C THR A 81 -2.51 0.60 -12.99
N HIS A 82 -2.62 -0.27 -11.98
CA HIS A 82 -3.00 0.05 -10.61
C HIS A 82 -2.50 -1.04 -9.67
N VAL A 83 -2.48 -0.74 -8.38
CA VAL A 83 -2.28 -1.72 -7.31
C VAL A 83 -3.35 -1.54 -6.24
N PHE A 84 -3.52 -2.56 -5.41
CA PHE A 84 -4.28 -2.52 -4.18
C PHE A 84 -3.32 -2.29 -3.01
N VAL A 85 -3.60 -1.28 -2.21
CA VAL A 85 -2.97 -1.08 -0.91
C VAL A 85 -3.94 -1.57 0.16
N GLN A 86 -3.50 -2.50 1.00
CA GLN A 86 -4.30 -3.12 2.03
C GLN A 86 -3.61 -3.00 3.39
N THR A 87 -4.37 -2.77 4.44
CA THR A 87 -3.88 -2.83 5.81
C THR A 87 -4.98 -3.27 6.79
N ILE A 88 -4.58 -3.86 7.91
CA ILE A 88 -5.44 -4.16 9.06
C ILE A 88 -5.16 -3.09 10.12
N LEU A 89 -6.22 -2.37 10.50
CA LEU A 89 -6.14 -1.34 11.53
C LEU A 89 -6.09 -1.97 12.93
N LYS A 90 -5.58 -1.22 13.91
CA LYS A 90 -5.52 -1.63 15.33
C LYS A 90 -6.89 -2.05 15.91
N ASP A 91 -7.98 -1.50 15.39
CA ASP A 91 -9.35 -1.89 15.76
C ASP A 91 -9.92 -3.08 14.95
N SER A 92 -9.03 -3.81 14.26
CA SER A 92 -9.34 -4.99 13.43
C SER A 92 -10.16 -4.71 12.17
N ARG A 93 -10.40 -3.45 11.80
CA ARG A 93 -11.02 -3.12 10.50
C ARG A 93 -10.01 -3.24 9.37
N ILE A 94 -10.48 -3.68 8.21
CA ILE A 94 -9.68 -3.76 6.99
C ILE A 94 -9.87 -2.49 6.16
N LEU A 95 -8.77 -1.86 5.79
CA LEU A 95 -8.72 -0.78 4.81
C LEU A 95 -8.16 -1.32 3.49
N VAL A 96 -8.83 -1.01 2.38
CA VAL A 96 -8.32 -1.30 1.03
C VAL A 96 -8.48 -0.07 0.14
N ARG A 97 -7.44 0.25 -0.61
CA ARG A 97 -7.44 1.31 -1.63
C ARG A 97 -6.90 0.78 -2.94
N LYS A 98 -7.56 1.11 -4.04
CA LYS A 98 -7.09 0.81 -5.40
C LYS A 98 -6.45 2.07 -5.97
N LEU A 99 -5.13 2.06 -6.10
CA LEU A 99 -4.36 3.23 -6.50
C LEU A 99 -3.83 3.07 -7.92
N PRO A 100 -4.08 4.01 -8.85
CA PRO A 100 -3.47 3.98 -10.17
C PRO A 100 -1.95 4.12 -10.06
N MET A 101 -1.22 3.37 -10.88
CA MET A 101 0.23 3.53 -11.00
C MET A 101 0.50 4.79 -11.82
N THR A 102 1.02 5.83 -11.17
CA THR A 102 1.28 7.14 -11.80
C THR A 102 2.71 7.27 -12.35
N GLY A 103 3.60 6.36 -11.97
CA GLY A 103 4.96 6.30 -12.50
C GLY A 103 5.88 5.42 -11.68
N LEU A 104 7.17 5.53 -11.97
CA LEU A 104 8.25 4.93 -11.21
C LEU A 104 9.00 6.00 -10.42
N SER A 105 9.56 5.61 -9.28
CA SER A 105 10.38 6.50 -8.45
C SER A 105 11.45 5.71 -7.72
N ASP A 106 12.52 6.37 -7.29
CA ASP A 106 13.54 5.77 -6.42
C ASP A 106 12.98 5.45 -5.03
N TRP A 107 11.84 6.02 -4.65
CA TRP A 107 11.13 5.77 -3.38
C TRP A 107 9.75 5.18 -3.67
N LEU A 108 9.17 4.52 -2.66
CA LEU A 108 7.78 4.12 -2.72
C LEU A 108 6.91 5.32 -2.27
N LEU A 109 6.12 5.88 -3.20
CA LEU A 109 5.31 7.07 -2.94
C LEU A 109 3.82 6.74 -3.05
N ILE A 110 3.06 6.94 -1.98
CA ILE A 110 1.61 6.75 -1.92
C ILE A 110 0.95 8.12 -1.74
N PHE A 111 0.01 8.43 -2.65
CA PHE A 111 -0.83 9.62 -2.57
C PHE A 111 -2.25 9.17 -2.23
N GLU A 112 -2.67 9.29 -0.97
CA GLU A 112 -3.99 8.86 -0.50
C GLU A 112 -4.30 9.47 0.88
N GLU A 113 -5.46 10.10 1.01
CA GLU A 113 -5.84 10.88 2.20
C GLU A 113 -6.06 9.99 3.44
N ASP A 114 -6.81 8.90 3.32
CA ASP A 114 -7.17 8.06 4.47
C ASP A 114 -5.95 7.30 4.99
N LEU A 115 -5.13 6.73 4.10
CA LEU A 115 -3.86 6.11 4.45
C LEU A 115 -2.95 7.11 5.16
N PHE A 116 -2.84 8.34 4.66
CA PHE A 116 -2.06 9.39 5.31
C PHE A 116 -2.57 9.70 6.72
N LEU A 117 -3.87 9.97 6.88
CA LEU A 117 -4.46 10.32 8.17
C LEU A 117 -4.36 9.17 9.19
N LEU A 118 -4.47 7.93 8.73
CA LEU A 118 -4.33 6.74 9.57
C LEU A 118 -2.87 6.48 9.96
N ALA A 119 -1.91 6.79 9.07
CA ALA A 119 -0.48 6.74 9.38
C ALA A 119 -0.10 7.76 10.46
N VAL A 120 -0.57 9.01 10.34
CA VAL A 120 -0.36 10.07 11.34
C VAL A 120 -0.90 9.68 12.71
N LYS A 121 -1.99 8.90 12.74
CA LYS A 121 -2.62 8.39 13.97
C LYS A 121 -2.04 7.04 14.43
N GLU A 122 -0.98 6.55 13.79
CA GLU A 122 -0.33 5.27 14.07
C GLU A 122 -1.33 4.10 14.13
N GLN A 123 -2.29 4.05 13.20
CA GLN A 123 -3.43 3.12 13.28
C GLN A 123 -3.17 1.73 12.68
N TYR A 124 -2.04 1.51 12.04
CA TYR A 124 -1.72 0.21 11.43
C TYR A 124 -0.24 -0.13 11.54
N GLU A 125 0.05 -1.43 11.73
CA GLU A 125 1.40 -1.97 11.92
C GLU A 125 1.99 -2.52 10.62
N GLU A 126 1.14 -3.08 9.76
CA GLU A 126 1.54 -3.67 8.48
C GLU A 126 0.78 -3.04 7.31
N LEU A 127 1.45 -2.81 6.19
CA LEU A 127 0.83 -2.38 4.93
C LEU A 127 1.27 -3.29 3.79
N GLU A 128 0.30 -3.76 3.02
CA GLU A 128 0.49 -4.61 1.85
C GLU A 128 0.19 -3.86 0.55
N ILE A 129 1.00 -4.11 -0.49
CA ILE A 129 0.79 -3.62 -1.85
C ILE A 129 0.71 -4.82 -2.79
N LEU A 130 -0.41 -4.93 -3.51
CA LEU A 130 -0.81 -6.10 -4.30
C LEU A 130 -1.29 -5.65 -5.69
N GLY A 131 -0.63 -6.07 -6.77
CA GLY A 131 -1.03 -5.71 -8.14
C GLY A 131 -0.39 -6.59 -9.19
#